data_AF-A0A6M3IQ59-F1
#
_entry.id   AF-A0A6M3IQ59-F1
#
_cell.length_a   1.000
_cell.length_b   1.000
_cell.length_c   1.000
_cell.angle_alpha   90.00
_cell.angle_beta   90.00
_cell.angle_gamma   90.00
#
_symmetry.space_group_name_H-M   'P 1'
#
loop_
_entity.id
_entity.type
_entity.pdbx_description
1 polymer ?
#
loop_
_entity_poly.entity_id
_entity_poly.type
_entity_poly.pdbx_seq_one_letter_code
_entity_poly.pdbx_strand_id
1 'polypeptide(L)'
;MTQLEKLNHEILACTRCQLRAGATAPVCGFGNIGAKYMLIGEAPGKNEDELGMPFVGLSGKRLNQLLELAHIELAECYLTNVCRCRPERNRNPRRAEMKACTVFLWREIKIVKPKTIITLGSTPLSLFSPNGVNQMHGTRFEWEFPDEV
;
A
#
# COMPACT_ATOMS: atom_id res chain seq x y z
N MET A 1 -1.79 -7.22 -22.10
CA MET A 1 -1.92 -6.96 -20.65
C MET A 1 -0.63 -7.33 -19.92
N THR A 2 -0.02 -6.37 -19.22
CA THR A 2 1.13 -6.56 -18.33
C THR A 2 0.75 -7.39 -17.09
N GLN A 3 1.75 -7.89 -16.34
CA GLN A 3 1.49 -8.60 -15.08
C GLN A 3 0.76 -7.71 -14.06
N LEU A 4 1.11 -6.43 -14.01
CA LEU A 4 0.49 -5.46 -13.11
C LEU A 4 -0.98 -5.19 -13.51
N GLU A 5 -1.27 -5.06 -14.81
CA GLU A 5 -2.65 -4.88 -15.28
C GLU A 5 -3.53 -6.09 -14.94
N LYS A 6 -3.00 -7.31 -15.06
CA LYS A 6 -3.71 -8.53 -14.63
C LYS A 6 -4.00 -8.50 -13.13
N LEU A 7 -3.01 -8.13 -12.32
CA LEU A 7 -3.17 -8.00 -10.87
C LEU A 7 -4.23 -6.94 -10.52
N ASN A 8 -4.24 -5.79 -11.21
CA ASN A 8 -5.23 -4.75 -11.00
C ASN A 8 -6.66 -5.24 -11.30
N HIS A 9 -6.86 -6.01 -12.38
CA HIS A 9 -8.16 -6.63 -12.66
C HIS A 9 -8.61 -7.58 -11.54
N GLU A 10 -7.69 -8.39 -11.00
CA GLU A 10 -8.00 -9.27 -9.86
C GLU A 10 -8.32 -8.49 -8.58
N ILE A 11 -7.61 -7.39 -8.31
CA ILE A 11 -7.87 -6.50 -7.18
C ILE A 11 -9.26 -5.88 -7.29
N LEU A 12 -9.62 -5.34 -8.47
CA LEU A 12 -10.92 -4.69 -8.70
C LEU A 12 -12.11 -5.65 -8.58
N ALA A 13 -11.91 -6.93 -8.91
CA ALA A 13 -12.93 -7.97 -8.77
C ALA A 13 -12.99 -8.63 -7.36
N CYS A 14 -12.12 -8.21 -6.43
CA CYS A 14 -11.93 -8.90 -5.16
C CYS A 14 -13.15 -8.79 -4.23
N THR A 15 -13.53 -9.92 -3.62
CA THR A 15 -14.57 -10.02 -2.57
C THR A 15 -14.08 -10.78 -1.32
N ARG A 16 -12.77 -10.96 -1.16
CA ARG A 16 -12.14 -11.88 -0.17
C ARG A 16 -12.36 -11.51 1.31
N CYS A 17 -12.85 -10.31 1.63
CA CYS A 17 -13.06 -9.88 3.01
C CYS A 17 -14.20 -8.88 3.15
N GLN A 18 -14.60 -8.64 4.41
CA GLN A 18 -15.75 -7.80 4.77
C GLN A 18 -15.59 -6.32 4.37
N LEU A 19 -14.37 -5.82 4.16
CA LEU A 19 -14.13 -4.45 3.72
C LEU A 19 -14.80 -4.14 2.38
N ARG A 20 -14.96 -5.14 1.50
CA ARG A 20 -15.55 -4.91 0.17
C ARG A 20 -16.97 -4.35 0.26
N ALA A 21 -17.76 -4.78 1.24
CA ALA A 21 -19.16 -4.37 1.37
C ALA A 21 -19.34 -2.88 1.72
N GLY A 22 -18.34 -2.25 2.37
CA GLY A 22 -18.40 -0.85 2.79
C GLY A 22 -17.61 0.13 1.89
N ALA A 23 -16.94 -0.38 0.86
CA ALA A 23 -16.12 0.39 -0.05
C ALA A 23 -16.84 0.61 -1.39
N THR A 24 -16.59 1.72 -2.05
CA THR A 24 -17.07 1.97 -3.42
C THR A 24 -16.42 0.96 -4.38
N ALA A 25 -15.09 0.94 -4.39
CA ALA A 25 -14.30 -0.02 -5.14
C ALA A 25 -12.95 -0.26 -4.45
N PRO A 26 -12.30 -1.42 -4.71
CA PRO A 26 -10.90 -1.61 -4.34
C PRO A 26 -9.99 -0.58 -5.03
N VAL A 27 -9.02 -0.04 -4.31
CA VAL A 27 -8.01 0.89 -4.81
C VAL A 27 -6.73 0.11 -5.13
N CYS A 28 -6.32 0.14 -6.39
CA CYS A 28 -5.08 -0.47 -6.86
C CYS A 28 -3.87 0.39 -6.46
N GLY A 29 -2.67 -0.19 -6.49
CA GLY A 29 -1.44 0.59 -6.42
C GLY A 29 -1.26 1.49 -7.66
N PHE A 30 -0.49 2.56 -7.51
CA PHE A 30 -0.23 3.55 -8.56
C PHE A 30 1.27 3.81 -8.69
N GLY A 31 1.79 3.79 -9.92
CA GLY A 31 3.20 4.08 -10.21
C GLY A 31 3.79 3.13 -11.25
N ASN A 32 5.10 3.20 -11.43
CA ASN A 32 5.82 2.46 -12.46
C ASN A 32 6.36 1.11 -11.95
N ILE A 33 6.41 0.13 -12.84
CA ILE A 33 7.23 -1.08 -12.62
C ILE A 33 8.69 -0.64 -12.57
N GLY A 34 9.47 -1.17 -11.62
CA GLY A 34 10.87 -0.76 -11.41
C GLY A 34 11.03 0.57 -10.66
N ALA A 35 9.97 1.08 -10.03
CA ALA A 35 10.05 2.23 -9.12
C ALA A 35 11.17 2.03 -8.08
N LYS A 36 11.93 3.08 -7.78
CA LYS A 36 13.00 3.02 -6.78
C LYS A 36 12.42 2.82 -5.39
N TYR A 37 11.30 3.50 -5.10
CA TYR A 37 10.64 3.48 -3.82
C TYR A 37 9.24 2.88 -3.95
N MET A 38 8.87 1.96 -3.06
CA MET A 38 7.48 1.57 -2.86
C MET A 38 7.01 2.10 -1.51
N LEU A 39 5.98 2.94 -1.52
CA LEU A 39 5.39 3.50 -0.31
C LEU A 39 4.10 2.75 0.00
N ILE A 40 4.02 2.18 1.19
CA ILE A 40 2.92 1.32 1.61
C ILE A 40 2.20 1.98 2.78
N GLY A 41 0.94 2.36 2.58
CA GLY A 41 0.05 2.83 3.63
C GLY A 41 -0.86 1.72 4.20
N GLU A 42 -1.78 2.11 5.06
CA GLU A 42 -2.70 1.21 5.74
C GLU A 42 -3.85 0.73 4.83
N ALA A 43 -4.70 1.67 4.41
CA ALA A 43 -5.90 1.43 3.62
C ALA A 43 -6.36 2.74 2.95
N PRO A 44 -7.25 2.69 1.94
CA PRO A 44 -7.85 3.88 1.34
C PRO A 44 -8.65 4.68 2.38
N GLY A 45 -8.54 6.01 2.30
CA GLY A 45 -9.44 6.94 2.95
C GLY A 45 -10.68 7.22 2.09
N LYS A 46 -11.47 8.22 2.50
CA LYS A 46 -12.70 8.61 1.80
C LYS A 46 -12.44 9.00 0.35
N ASN A 47 -11.49 9.90 0.13
CA ASN A 47 -11.22 10.44 -1.20
C ASN A 47 -10.61 9.36 -2.10
N GLU A 48 -9.75 8.51 -1.56
CA GLU A 48 -9.16 7.38 -2.28
C GLU A 48 -10.23 6.37 -2.72
N ASP A 49 -11.21 6.05 -1.86
CA ASP A 49 -12.34 5.17 -2.19
C ASP A 49 -13.24 5.76 -3.27
N GLU A 50 -13.52 7.05 -3.21
CA GLU A 50 -14.37 7.76 -4.18
C GLU A 50 -13.69 7.93 -5.55
N LEU A 51 -12.38 8.18 -5.56
CA LEU A 51 -11.61 8.45 -6.79
C LEU A 51 -10.89 7.23 -7.36
N GLY A 52 -10.80 6.13 -6.62
CA GLY A 52 -10.11 4.91 -7.04
C GLY A 52 -8.59 5.03 -7.14
N MET A 53 -7.99 6.06 -6.54
CA MET A 53 -6.54 6.33 -6.62
C MET A 53 -5.95 6.48 -5.20
N PRO A 54 -4.79 5.87 -4.90
CA PRO A 54 -4.20 5.94 -3.56
C PRO A 54 -3.57 7.31 -3.32
N PHE A 55 -3.58 7.77 -2.06
CA PHE A 55 -2.95 9.02 -1.61
C PHE A 55 -3.41 10.29 -2.36
N VAL A 56 -4.71 10.43 -2.61
CA VAL A 56 -5.30 11.64 -3.20
C VAL A 56 -5.98 12.54 -2.17
N GLY A 57 -6.14 12.08 -0.94
CA GLY A 57 -6.66 12.84 0.18
C GLY A 57 -5.65 13.79 0.82
N LEU A 58 -6.01 14.31 2.00
CA LEU A 58 -5.15 15.24 2.76
C LEU A 58 -3.79 14.61 3.12
N SER A 59 -3.80 13.35 3.52
CA SER A 59 -2.57 12.59 3.82
C SER A 59 -1.68 12.46 2.59
N GLY A 60 -2.27 12.31 1.42
CA GLY A 60 -1.55 12.26 0.14
C GLY A 60 -0.90 13.58 -0.24
N LYS A 61 -1.59 14.70 -0.02
CA LYS A 61 -1.01 16.05 -0.20
C LYS A 61 0.22 16.25 0.70
N ARG A 62 0.12 15.84 1.97
CA ARG A 62 1.25 15.89 2.91
C ARG A 62 2.39 14.97 2.47
N LEU A 63 2.08 13.77 2.00
CA LEU A 63 3.09 12.86 1.47
C LEU A 63 3.84 13.50 0.30
N ASN A 64 3.13 14.14 -0.63
CA ASN A 64 3.75 14.79 -1.77
C ASN A 64 4.73 15.91 -1.34
N GLN A 65 4.34 16.72 -0.34
CA GLN A 65 5.23 17.75 0.23
C GLN A 65 6.49 17.14 0.87
N LEU A 66 6.36 16.00 1.56
CA LEU A 66 7.51 15.32 2.16
C LEU A 66 8.44 14.71 1.10
N LEU A 67 7.89 14.17 0.01
CA LEU A 67 8.68 13.67 -1.12
C LEU A 67 9.46 14.81 -1.79
N GLU A 68 8.82 15.97 -1.98
CA GLU A 68 9.47 17.16 -2.52
C GLU A 68 10.63 17.63 -1.65
N LEU A 69 10.42 17.72 -0.33
CA LEU A 69 11.49 18.05 0.64
C LEU A 69 12.63 17.03 0.65
N ALA A 70 12.34 15.76 0.35
CA ALA A 70 13.33 14.70 0.25
C ALA A 70 14.00 14.61 -1.13
N HIS A 71 13.63 15.49 -2.07
CA HIS A 71 14.07 15.44 -3.47
C HIS A 71 13.78 14.10 -4.15
N ILE A 72 12.64 13.50 -3.83
CA ILE A 72 12.14 12.26 -4.46
C ILE A 72 10.99 12.62 -5.40
N GLU A 73 11.12 12.25 -6.66
CA GLU A 73 10.04 12.48 -7.62
C GLU A 73 8.96 11.41 -7.48
N LEU A 74 7.69 11.80 -7.63
CA LEU A 74 6.57 10.87 -7.60
C LEU A 74 6.69 9.77 -8.68
N ALA A 75 7.33 10.07 -9.81
CA ALA A 75 7.59 9.12 -10.89
C ALA A 75 8.55 7.99 -10.49
N GLU A 76 9.38 8.20 -9.46
CA GLU A 76 10.28 7.19 -8.89
C GLU A 76 9.59 6.28 -7.86
N CYS A 77 8.32 6.57 -7.56
CA CYS A 77 7.55 5.93 -6.52
C CYS A 77 6.49 4.97 -7.09
N TYR A 78 6.21 3.93 -6.31
CA TYR A 78 5.01 3.10 -6.41
C TYR A 78 4.24 3.22 -5.10
N LEU A 79 3.02 3.75 -5.16
CA LEU A 79 2.17 4.02 -4.01
C LEU A 79 1.11 2.93 -3.86
N THR A 80 0.97 2.36 -2.68
CA THR A 80 0.00 1.29 -2.42
C THR A 80 -0.43 1.23 -0.95
N ASN A 81 -1.37 0.35 -0.63
CA ASN A 81 -1.85 0.11 0.74
C ASN A 81 -1.88 -1.39 1.05
N VAL A 82 -1.76 -1.73 2.33
CA VAL A 82 -1.94 -3.11 2.81
C VAL A 82 -3.34 -3.63 2.46
N CYS A 83 -4.37 -2.85 2.80
CA CYS A 83 -5.75 -3.15 2.44
C CYS A 83 -6.17 -2.35 1.21
N ARG A 84 -6.98 -2.96 0.33
CA ARG A 84 -7.45 -2.34 -0.93
C ARG A 84 -8.78 -1.63 -0.81
N CYS A 85 -9.53 -1.89 0.25
CA CYS A 85 -10.87 -1.32 0.45
C CYS A 85 -10.86 -0.44 1.69
N ARG A 86 -11.58 0.67 1.64
CA ARG A 86 -11.74 1.57 2.78
C ARG A 86 -12.47 0.88 3.94
N PRO A 87 -11.91 0.87 5.16
CA PRO A 87 -12.66 0.47 6.35
C PRO A 87 -13.71 1.49 6.74
N GLU A 88 -14.83 1.02 7.30
CA GLU A 88 -15.90 1.88 7.77
C GLU A 88 -15.35 2.96 8.72
N ARG A 89 -15.73 4.22 8.47
CA ARG A 89 -15.29 5.40 9.25
C ARG A 89 -13.76 5.52 9.39
N ASN A 90 -12.98 4.96 8.46
CA ASN A 90 -11.52 4.96 8.47
C ASN A 90 -10.92 4.34 9.76
N ARG A 91 -11.59 3.34 10.35
CA ARG A 91 -10.96 2.54 11.41
C ARG A 91 -9.75 1.79 10.87
N ASN A 92 -8.85 1.38 11.76
CA ASN A 92 -7.77 0.48 11.37
C ASN A 92 -8.34 -0.86 10.83
N PRO A 93 -7.73 -1.45 9.79
CA PRO A 93 -8.05 -2.79 9.34
C PRO A 93 -7.84 -3.83 10.44
N ARG A 94 -8.72 -4.82 10.50
CA ARG A 94 -8.57 -5.98 11.37
C ARG A 94 -7.49 -6.90 10.80
N ARG A 95 -6.84 -7.69 11.66
CA ARG A 95 -5.83 -8.68 11.23
C ARG A 95 -6.34 -9.63 10.14
N ALA A 96 -7.59 -10.07 10.22
CA ALA A 96 -8.20 -10.93 9.20
C ALA A 96 -8.34 -10.23 7.84
N GLU A 97 -8.65 -8.93 7.84
CA GLU A 97 -8.77 -8.11 6.63
C GLU A 97 -7.39 -7.87 6.00
N MET A 98 -6.39 -7.55 6.82
CA MET A 98 -4.99 -7.45 6.37
C MET A 98 -4.51 -8.77 5.75
N LYS A 99 -4.71 -9.90 6.46
CA LYS A 99 -4.31 -11.23 5.97
C LYS A 99 -4.99 -11.57 4.64
N ALA A 100 -6.26 -11.22 4.47
CA ALA A 100 -6.98 -11.47 3.22
C ALA A 100 -6.47 -10.63 2.03
N CYS A 101 -5.93 -9.43 2.30
CA CYS A 101 -5.52 -8.46 1.29
C CYS A 101 -4.03 -8.48 0.95
N THR A 102 -3.18 -8.87 1.89
CA THR A 102 -1.71 -8.90 1.74
C THR A 102 -1.25 -9.75 0.55
N VAL A 103 -2.01 -10.76 0.14
CA VAL A 103 -1.75 -11.52 -1.10
C VAL A 103 -1.54 -10.64 -2.34
N PHE A 104 -2.22 -9.50 -2.42
CA PHE A 104 -2.03 -8.55 -3.52
C PHE A 104 -0.78 -7.70 -3.34
N LEU A 105 -0.52 -7.24 -2.11
CA LEU A 105 0.67 -6.45 -1.78
C LEU A 105 1.96 -7.22 -2.10
N TRP A 106 2.01 -8.50 -1.74
CA TRP A 106 3.18 -9.32 -2.02
C TRP A 106 3.42 -9.51 -3.51
N ARG A 107 2.35 -9.72 -4.28
CA ARG A 107 2.42 -9.79 -5.75
C ARG A 107 2.83 -8.45 -6.36
N GLU A 108 2.37 -7.32 -5.83
CA GLU A 108 2.85 -6.01 -6.26
C GLU A 108 4.36 -5.86 -6.00
N ILE A 109 4.85 -6.18 -4.80
CA ILE A 109 6.28 -6.11 -4.48
C ILE A 109 7.10 -6.99 -5.44
N LYS A 110 6.63 -8.20 -5.73
CA LYS A 110 7.29 -9.13 -6.66
C LYS A 110 7.31 -8.65 -8.11
N ILE A 111 6.26 -7.95 -8.55
CA ILE A 111 6.16 -7.39 -9.91
C ILE A 111 6.95 -6.09 -10.02
N VAL A 112 6.79 -5.18 -9.07
CA VAL A 112 7.40 -3.84 -9.08
C VAL A 112 8.90 -3.91 -8.80
N LYS A 113 9.34 -4.84 -7.94
CA LYS A 113 10.73 -5.03 -7.50
C LYS A 113 11.40 -3.71 -7.05
N PRO A 114 10.83 -3.02 -6.05
CA PRO A 114 11.40 -1.75 -5.59
C PRO A 114 12.76 -1.95 -4.94
N LYS A 115 13.61 -0.91 -4.98
CA LYS A 115 14.89 -0.92 -4.24
C LYS A 115 14.69 -0.70 -2.75
N THR A 116 13.71 0.11 -2.39
CA THR A 116 13.39 0.46 -1.00
C THR A 116 11.89 0.44 -0.79
N ILE A 117 11.44 -0.20 0.30
CA ILE A 117 10.06 -0.13 0.78
C ILE A 117 10.00 0.86 1.94
N ILE A 118 9.07 1.81 1.87
CA ILE A 118 8.82 2.81 2.92
C ILE A 118 7.43 2.55 3.50
N THR A 119 7.39 2.08 4.74
CA THR A 119 6.12 1.81 5.44
C THR A 119 5.60 3.08 6.11
N LEU A 120 4.40 3.50 5.73
CA LEU A 120 3.74 4.69 6.27
C LEU A 120 2.80 4.32 7.41
N GLY A 121 3.36 4.19 8.61
CA GLY A 121 2.63 3.86 9.84
C GLY A 121 2.82 2.43 10.35
N SER A 122 2.15 2.09 11.46
CA SER A 122 2.33 0.81 12.15
C SER A 122 1.75 -0.39 11.40
N THR A 123 0.61 -0.21 10.74
CA THR A 123 -0.05 -1.29 9.97
C THR A 123 0.85 -1.88 8.89
N PRO A 124 1.40 -1.10 7.94
CA PRO A 124 2.36 -1.63 6.97
C PRO A 124 3.64 -2.13 7.63
N LEU A 125 4.20 -1.41 8.62
CA LEU A 125 5.43 -1.85 9.32
C LEU A 125 5.29 -3.23 9.95
N SER A 126 4.13 -3.55 10.52
CA SER A 126 3.89 -4.85 11.17
C SER A 126 4.03 -6.07 10.25
N LEU A 127 4.04 -5.86 8.92
CA LEU A 127 4.30 -6.92 7.94
C LEU A 127 5.80 -7.21 7.75
N PHE A 128 6.67 -6.27 8.13
CA PHE A 128 8.11 -6.32 7.86
C PHE A 128 8.95 -6.38 9.14
N SER A 129 8.42 -5.97 10.28
CA SER A 129 9.14 -5.94 11.55
C SER A 129 8.25 -6.36 12.73
N PRO A 130 8.80 -7.12 13.71
CA PRO A 130 8.12 -7.39 14.97
C PRO A 130 8.09 -6.16 15.90
N ASN A 131 8.89 -5.13 15.62
CA ASN A 131 9.00 -3.94 16.44
C ASN A 131 8.00 -2.85 16.03
N GLY A 132 7.55 -2.07 17.01
CA GLY A 132 6.59 -0.99 16.78
C GLY A 132 7.20 0.25 16.11
N VAL A 133 6.33 1.09 15.54
CA VAL A 133 6.74 2.32 14.83
C VAL A 133 7.59 3.26 15.67
N ASN A 134 7.34 3.34 16.99
CA ASN A 134 8.13 4.19 17.90
C ASN A 134 9.60 3.78 18.01
N GLN A 135 9.92 2.51 17.75
CA GLN A 135 11.29 2.00 17.77
C GLN A 135 11.94 2.02 16.40
N MET A 136 11.14 1.83 15.34
CA MET A 136 11.63 1.62 13.98
C MET A 136 11.63 2.88 13.11
N HIS A 137 10.83 3.91 13.45
CA HIS A 137 10.71 5.11 12.64
C HIS A 137 12.08 5.79 12.42
N GLY A 138 12.40 6.08 11.16
CA GLY A 138 13.68 6.70 10.76
C GLY A 138 14.86 5.72 10.66
N THR A 139 14.67 4.44 10.98
CA THR A 139 15.69 3.40 10.85
C THR A 139 15.56 2.65 9.52
N ARG A 140 16.68 2.10 9.04
CA ARG A 140 16.72 1.18 7.90
C ARG A 140 17.08 -0.21 8.41
N PHE A 141 16.45 -1.23 7.86
CA PHE A 141 16.85 -2.62 8.03
C PHE A 141 16.77 -3.32 6.68
N GLU A 142 17.58 -4.35 6.51
CA GLU A 142 17.49 -5.24 5.35
C GLU A 142 16.33 -6.21 5.56
N TRP A 143 15.57 -6.46 4.49
CA TRP A 143 14.43 -7.36 4.51
C TRP A 143 14.46 -8.23 3.26
N GLU A 144 14.36 -9.53 3.45
CA GLU A 144 14.34 -10.50 2.38
C GLU A 144 12.89 -10.84 2.03
N PHE A 145 12.59 -10.85 0.72
CA PHE A 145 11.28 -11.25 0.24
C PHE A 145 11.09 -12.74 0.55
N PRO A 146 10.02 -13.15 1.27
CA PRO A 146 9.88 -14.54 1.67
C PRO A 146 9.55 -15.41 0.46
N ASP A 147 10.17 -16.59 0.38
CA ASP A 147 9.97 -17.54 -0.73
C ASP A 147 8.53 -18.09 -0.81
N GLU A 148 7.83 -18.15 0.33
CA GLU A 148 6.52 -18.80 0.48
C GLU A 148 5.32 -17.88 0.17
N VAL A 149 5.58 -16.70 -0.40
CA VAL A 149 4.58 -15.64 -0.61
C VAL A 149 4.35 -15.35 -2.10
#